data_AF-A0A1H0YZ86-F1
#
_entry.id   AF-A0A1H0YZ86-F1
#
_cell.length_a   1.000
_cell.length_b   1.000
_cell.length_c   1.000
_cell.angle_alpha   90.00
_cell.angle_beta   90.00
_cell.angle_gamma   90.00
#
_symmetry.space_group_name_H-M   'P 1'
#
loop_
_entity.id
_entity.type
_entity.pdbx_description
1 polymer ?
#
loop_
_entity_poly.entity_id
_entity_poly.type
_entity_poly.pdbx_seq_one_letter_code
_entity_poly.pdbx_strand_id
1 'polypeptide(L)'
;MSKFTRSADASHRLSLAAMEEASRVGLRTADIEHLLLALVIDRDRAGSVLRSHGLTLDATRAGIAAQHAAHLAVIGVSAQGPEAGRIVFHETDGYAWSDRAQRIFSSANRRGRSGDAVAVLRELLAEPSGFIEAVLTEVGASRAAIEGDLAALDDPAARAAAPAPPTGGAARRGTGPLAGTTEAFVPAPLAEVWALLSDPARMPEWQPSVASVSAHPEPAAGGSAEPGASDERGTIWSARATTTRPDGSELRVGEAFRRLRIELLLHDPERRITWRLAFPDARQANTRAFDIRLAPEADGTRLRIDFAWERPADGVRRGGVLGPLLGVLLRPAHRLLVWVQLSQLVSSISRVFR
;
A
#
# COMPACT_ATOMS: atom_id res chain seq x y z
N MET A 1 7.75 0.76 -17.63
CA MET A 1 6.55 1.62 -17.50
C MET A 1 6.77 2.91 -18.27
N SER A 2 5.76 3.43 -18.97
CA SER A 2 5.85 4.73 -19.65
C SER A 2 5.80 5.87 -18.62
N LYS A 3 6.22 7.08 -19.01
CA LYS A 3 6.12 8.27 -18.15
C LYS A 3 4.70 8.48 -17.62
N PHE A 4 3.71 8.40 -18.51
CA PHE A 4 2.29 8.54 -18.16
C PHE A 4 1.87 7.53 -17.08
N THR A 5 2.25 6.27 -17.22
CA THR A 5 1.89 5.24 -16.21
C THR A 5 2.55 5.47 -14.85
N ARG A 6 3.77 6.02 -14.81
CA ARG A 6 4.43 6.36 -13.53
C ARG A 6 3.78 7.56 -12.85
N SER A 7 3.44 8.58 -13.62
CA SER A 7 2.78 9.78 -13.12
C SER A 7 1.37 9.48 -12.60
N ALA A 8 0.61 8.66 -13.32
CA ALA A 8 -0.71 8.21 -12.87
C ALA A 8 -0.62 7.37 -11.58
N ASP A 9 0.35 6.45 -11.49
CA ASP A 9 0.57 5.63 -10.30
C ASP A 9 0.96 6.46 -9.08
N ALA A 10 1.93 7.38 -9.22
CA ALA A 10 2.33 8.29 -8.16
C ALA A 10 1.17 9.19 -7.72
N SER A 11 0.43 9.78 -8.67
CA SER A 11 -0.72 10.63 -8.37
C SER A 11 -1.81 9.87 -7.62
N HIS A 12 -2.09 8.63 -8.02
CA HIS A 12 -3.07 7.78 -7.35
C HIS A 12 -2.65 7.44 -5.92
N ARG A 13 -1.41 6.97 -5.72
CA ARG A 13 -0.89 6.63 -4.38
C ARG A 13 -0.87 7.82 -3.44
N LEU A 14 -0.32 8.94 -3.89
CA LEU A 14 -0.24 10.16 -3.08
C LEU A 14 -1.63 10.73 -2.77
N SER A 15 -2.57 10.66 -3.71
CA SER A 15 -3.94 11.10 -3.45
C SER A 15 -4.65 10.24 -2.44
N LEU A 16 -4.55 8.92 -2.55
CA LEU A 16 -5.18 8.02 -1.60
C LEU A 16 -4.62 8.26 -0.19
N ALA A 17 -3.29 8.28 -0.04
CA ALA A 17 -2.64 8.51 1.24
C ALA A 17 -2.99 9.87 1.86
N ALA A 18 -2.96 10.95 1.06
CA ALA A 18 -3.25 12.29 1.55
C ALA A 18 -4.72 12.44 1.99
N MET A 19 -5.66 11.84 1.26
CA MET A 19 -7.08 11.90 1.63
C MET A 19 -7.37 11.06 2.89
N GLU A 20 -6.67 9.94 3.07
CA GLU A 20 -6.72 9.18 4.32
C GLU A 20 -6.23 10.03 5.51
N GLU A 21 -5.09 10.73 5.37
CA GLU A 21 -4.57 11.62 6.42
C GLU A 21 -5.51 12.80 6.72
N ALA A 22 -6.12 13.40 5.69
CA ALA A 22 -7.11 14.46 5.87
C ALA A 22 -8.35 13.95 6.62
N SER A 23 -8.83 12.76 6.27
CA SER A 23 -9.99 12.14 6.92
C SER A 23 -9.76 11.88 8.41
N ARG A 24 -8.50 11.65 8.81
CA ARG A 24 -8.10 11.38 10.21
C ARG A 24 -8.46 12.54 11.14
N VAL A 25 -8.42 13.78 10.64
CA VAL A 25 -8.75 15.00 11.38
C VAL A 25 -10.12 15.56 10.98
N GLY A 26 -10.97 14.72 10.36
CA GLY A 26 -12.34 15.09 9.96
C GLY A 26 -12.43 15.98 8.72
N LEU A 27 -11.32 16.20 8.00
CA LEU A 27 -11.29 17.05 6.82
C LEU A 27 -11.72 16.29 5.56
N ARG A 28 -12.52 16.95 4.71
CA ARG A 28 -12.87 16.47 3.36
C ARG A 28 -12.06 17.13 2.26
N THR A 29 -11.21 18.09 2.63
CA THR A 29 -10.29 18.74 1.70
C THR A 29 -8.87 18.43 2.12
N ALA A 30 -8.14 17.68 1.30
CA ALA A 30 -6.70 17.51 1.50
C ALA A 30 -5.95 18.72 0.93
N ASP A 31 -4.86 19.09 1.59
CA ASP A 31 -4.00 20.22 1.25
C ASP A 31 -2.52 19.79 1.26
N ILE A 32 -1.60 20.74 1.09
CA ILE A 32 -0.15 20.51 0.97
C ILE A 32 0.47 19.75 2.15
N GLU A 33 -0.08 19.91 3.36
CA GLU A 33 0.36 19.19 4.57
C GLU A 33 0.03 17.70 4.52
N HIS A 34 -1.15 17.36 3.98
CA HIS A 34 -1.57 15.99 3.73
C HIS A 34 -0.78 15.36 2.59
N LEU A 35 -0.40 16.17 1.59
CA LEU A 35 0.51 15.75 0.54
C LEU A 35 1.93 15.48 1.07
N LEU A 36 2.43 16.29 2.02
CA LEU A 36 3.71 16.03 2.69
C LEU A 36 3.67 14.69 3.43
N LEU A 37 2.62 14.44 4.22
CA LEU A 37 2.43 13.16 4.93
C LEU A 37 2.39 11.98 3.95
N ALA A 38 1.66 12.12 2.84
CA ALA A 38 1.61 11.11 1.79
C ALA A 38 2.98 10.82 1.16
N LEU A 39 3.81 11.85 0.96
CA LEU A 39 5.18 11.69 0.45
C LEU A 39 6.09 11.01 1.48
N VAL A 40 5.94 11.30 2.77
CA VAL A 40 6.73 10.68 3.85
C VAL A 40 6.50 9.18 3.93
N ILE A 41 5.25 8.72 3.79
CA ILE A 41 4.93 7.29 3.78
C ILE A 41 5.10 6.64 2.40
N ASP A 42 5.45 7.42 1.39
CA ASP A 42 5.71 6.90 0.06
C ASP A 42 7.03 6.11 0.05
N ARG A 43 7.02 4.96 -0.59
CA ARG A 43 8.24 4.14 -0.71
C ARG A 43 9.23 4.68 -1.72
N ASP A 44 8.81 5.55 -2.64
CA ASP A 44 9.68 5.99 -3.72
C ASP A 44 10.81 6.86 -3.16
N ARG A 45 11.74 7.23 -4.06
CA ARG A 45 12.93 8.01 -3.72
C ARG A 45 12.59 9.30 -2.94
N ALA A 46 11.44 9.92 -3.21
CA ALA A 46 10.99 11.11 -2.50
C ALA A 46 10.80 10.84 -1.01
N GLY A 47 10.03 9.81 -0.64
CA GLY A 47 9.83 9.45 0.76
C GLY A 47 11.10 8.94 1.43
N SER A 48 11.94 8.18 0.71
CA SER A 48 13.24 7.76 1.23
C SER A 48 14.15 8.94 1.58
N VAL A 49 14.17 10.00 0.75
CA VAL A 49 14.94 11.22 1.04
C VAL A 49 14.32 11.95 2.23
N LEU A 50 13.00 12.11 2.30
CA LEU A 50 12.37 12.76 3.46
C LEU A 50 12.71 12.04 4.77
N ARG A 51 12.60 10.71 4.80
CA ARG A 51 12.93 9.91 5.99
C ARG A 51 14.42 9.96 6.35
N SER A 52 15.33 10.05 5.37
CA SER A 52 16.77 10.22 5.67
C SER A 52 17.08 11.57 6.31
N HIS A 53 16.20 12.57 6.17
CA HIS A 53 16.26 13.87 6.84
C HIS A 53 15.41 13.92 8.13
N GLY A 54 15.00 12.77 8.66
CA GLY A 54 14.30 12.69 9.95
C GLY A 54 12.78 12.95 9.88
N LEU A 55 12.22 13.12 8.68
CA LEU A 55 10.76 13.18 8.53
C LEU A 55 10.15 11.78 8.68
N THR A 56 9.84 11.42 9.91
CA THR A 56 8.96 10.27 10.23
C THR A 56 7.50 10.68 10.10
N LEU A 57 6.58 9.72 10.01
CA LEU A 57 5.14 10.05 9.95
C LEU A 57 4.72 10.85 11.19
N ASP A 58 5.14 10.41 12.38
CA ASP A 58 4.77 11.04 13.64
C ASP A 58 5.44 12.40 13.83
N ALA A 59 6.72 12.54 13.49
CA ALA A 59 7.42 13.82 13.56
C ALA A 59 6.80 14.84 12.60
N THR A 60 6.41 14.41 11.40
CA THR A 60 5.76 15.27 10.42
C THR A 60 4.36 15.70 10.89
N ARG A 61 3.56 14.77 11.45
CA ARG A 61 2.25 15.08 12.05
C ARG A 61 2.39 16.08 13.21
N ALA A 62 3.37 15.88 14.08
CA ALA A 62 3.66 16.77 15.20
C ALA A 62 4.07 18.17 14.71
N GLY A 63 4.95 18.25 13.71
CA GLY A 63 5.38 19.51 13.11
C GLY A 63 4.24 20.30 12.47
N ILE A 64 3.34 19.61 11.75
CA ILE A 64 2.12 20.22 11.17
C ILE A 64 1.23 20.77 12.29
N ALA A 65 0.97 19.98 13.34
CA ALA A 65 0.13 20.41 14.46
C ALA A 65 0.73 21.62 15.19
N ALA A 66 2.04 21.65 15.38
CA ALA A 66 2.75 22.78 15.98
C ALA A 66 2.60 24.06 15.15
N GLN A 67 2.73 23.96 13.82
CA GLN A 67 2.55 25.12 12.93
C GLN A 67 1.10 25.62 12.90
N HIS A 68 0.12 24.72 12.88
CA HIS A 68 -1.30 25.11 13.01
C HIS A 68 -1.57 25.83 14.34
N ALA A 69 -1.04 25.30 15.45
CA ALA A 69 -1.19 25.93 16.77
C ALA A 69 -0.52 27.32 16.82
N ALA A 70 0.68 27.46 16.24
CA ALA A 70 1.38 28.74 16.16
C ALA A 70 0.59 29.79 15.35
N HIS A 71 0.01 29.40 14.21
CA HIS A 71 -0.84 30.30 13.41
C HIS A 71 -2.09 30.75 14.15
N LEU A 72 -2.74 29.87 14.91
CA LEU A 72 -3.90 30.24 15.74
C LEU A 72 -3.50 31.17 16.89
N ALA A 73 -2.33 30.94 17.51
CA ALA A 73 -1.83 31.79 18.58
C ALA A 73 -1.58 33.23 18.13
N VAL A 74 -1.14 33.45 16.88
CA VAL A 74 -0.95 34.80 16.30
C VAL A 74 -2.25 35.61 16.27
N ILE A 75 -3.40 34.96 16.09
CA ILE A 75 -4.72 35.61 16.10
C ILE A 75 -5.40 35.56 17.48
N GLY A 76 -4.66 35.19 18.54
CA GLY A 76 -5.15 35.12 19.91
C GLY A 76 -6.05 33.92 20.21
N VAL A 77 -6.07 32.92 19.33
CA VAL A 77 -6.85 31.70 19.53
C VAL A 77 -5.95 30.62 20.11
N SER A 78 -6.25 30.20 21.34
CA SER A 78 -5.68 29.00 21.95
C SER A 78 -6.72 27.87 21.88
N ALA A 79 -6.76 27.18 20.75
CA ALA A 79 -7.58 26.00 20.57
C ALA A 79 -6.69 24.76 20.43
N GLN A 80 -7.07 23.67 21.08
CA GLN A 80 -6.54 22.37 20.71
C GLN A 80 -7.06 22.03 19.31
N GLY A 81 -6.17 21.62 18.41
CA GLY A 81 -6.55 21.18 17.07
C GLY A 81 -7.54 20.01 17.11
N PRO A 82 -8.23 19.72 16.00
CA PRO A 82 -9.13 18.58 15.93
C PRO A 82 -8.39 17.30 16.35
N GLU A 83 -9.00 16.54 17.26
CA GLU A 83 -8.44 15.27 17.70
C GLU A 83 -8.36 14.31 16.51
N ALA A 84 -7.19 13.69 16.36
CA ALA A 84 -7.01 12.72 15.31
C ALA A 84 -7.74 11.42 15.64
N GLY A 85 -8.67 11.04 14.77
CA GLY A 85 -9.42 9.79 14.87
C GLY A 85 -8.91 8.71 13.90
N ARG A 86 -9.77 7.71 13.68
CA ARG A 86 -9.60 6.68 12.66
C ARG A 86 -9.67 7.29 11.24
N ILE A 87 -8.95 6.69 10.30
CA ILE A 87 -9.09 6.98 8.86
C ILE A 87 -10.49 6.54 8.38
N VAL A 88 -11.30 7.48 7.88
CA VAL A 88 -12.69 7.25 7.41
C VAL A 88 -12.89 7.56 5.91
N PHE A 89 -11.80 7.80 5.18
CA PHE A 89 -11.82 8.10 3.75
C PHE A 89 -12.64 7.11 2.91
N HIS A 90 -12.60 5.81 3.24
CA HIS A 90 -13.31 4.76 2.49
C HIS A 90 -14.77 4.58 2.91
N GLU A 91 -15.21 5.27 3.96
CA GLU A 91 -16.56 5.18 4.53
C GLU A 91 -17.42 6.37 4.11
N THR A 92 -16.82 7.38 3.48
CA THR A 92 -17.44 8.69 3.28
C THR A 92 -17.07 9.29 1.92
N ASP A 93 -17.91 10.19 1.41
CA ASP A 93 -17.73 10.80 0.08
C ASP A 93 -17.30 12.28 0.13
N GLY A 94 -17.11 12.89 -1.04
CA GLY A 94 -16.94 14.34 -1.17
C GLY A 94 -15.51 14.83 -0.91
N TYR A 95 -14.52 13.96 -1.03
CA TYR A 95 -13.12 14.34 -0.87
C TYR A 95 -12.59 15.13 -2.06
N ALA A 96 -11.94 16.26 -1.78
CA ALA A 96 -11.38 17.15 -2.78
C ALA A 96 -9.97 17.61 -2.38
N TRP A 97 -9.22 18.07 -3.36
CA TRP A 97 -7.95 18.76 -3.13
C TRP A 97 -8.17 20.26 -3.05
N SER A 98 -7.44 20.94 -2.16
CA SER A 98 -7.32 22.39 -2.18
C SER A 98 -6.74 22.88 -3.52
N ASP A 99 -7.07 24.10 -3.93
CA ASP A 99 -6.51 24.70 -5.16
C ASP A 99 -4.98 24.78 -5.13
N ARG A 100 -4.42 24.96 -3.93
CA ARG A 100 -2.97 24.97 -3.71
C ARG A 100 -2.36 23.60 -3.98
N ALA A 101 -2.91 22.53 -3.40
CA ALA A 101 -2.42 21.17 -3.64
C ALA A 101 -2.64 20.73 -5.09
N GLN A 102 -3.76 21.11 -5.73
CA GLN A 102 -4.00 20.84 -7.15
C GLN A 102 -2.94 21.51 -8.05
N ARG A 103 -2.53 22.73 -7.72
CA ARG A 103 -1.44 23.44 -8.43
C ARG A 103 -0.11 22.69 -8.33
N ILE A 104 0.19 22.07 -7.19
CA ILE A 104 1.40 21.24 -7.02
C ILE A 104 1.38 20.05 -8.00
N PHE A 105 0.29 19.27 -8.03
CA PHE A 105 0.18 18.13 -8.96
C PHE A 105 0.23 18.54 -10.43
N SER A 106 -0.48 19.62 -10.79
CA SER A 106 -0.49 20.13 -12.15
C SER A 106 0.90 20.60 -12.58
N SER A 107 1.64 21.24 -11.66
CA SER A 107 2.98 21.72 -11.92
C SER A 107 3.98 20.57 -12.02
N ALA A 108 3.91 19.55 -11.17
CA ALA A 108 4.74 18.35 -11.24
C ALA A 108 4.56 17.58 -12.56
N ASN A 109 3.36 17.65 -13.16
CA ASN A 109 3.01 16.99 -14.42
C ASN A 109 3.26 17.83 -15.69
N ARG A 110 3.77 19.07 -15.58
CA ARG A 110 4.09 19.91 -16.74
C ARG A 110 5.09 19.26 -17.70
N ARG A 111 5.08 19.72 -18.96
CA ARG A 111 6.03 19.29 -19.99
C ARG A 111 7.47 19.50 -19.48
N GLY A 112 8.32 18.48 -19.66
CA GLY A 112 9.71 18.49 -19.17
C GLY A 112 9.94 17.90 -17.78
N ARG A 113 8.90 17.70 -16.96
CA ARG A 113 9.01 17.08 -15.63
C ARG A 113 8.67 15.59 -15.65
N SER A 114 9.17 14.81 -14.70
CA SER A 114 8.93 13.35 -14.61
C SER A 114 7.48 13.01 -14.24
N GLY A 115 6.82 13.86 -13.45
CA GLY A 115 5.47 13.63 -12.92
C GLY A 115 5.41 12.54 -11.84
N ASP A 116 6.56 12.09 -11.34
CA ASP A 116 6.66 11.14 -10.23
C ASP A 116 6.68 11.85 -8.87
N ALA A 117 6.75 11.07 -7.78
CA ALA A 117 6.78 11.61 -6.41
C ALA A 117 7.93 12.60 -6.17
N VAL A 118 9.07 12.44 -6.85
CA VAL A 118 10.21 13.38 -6.75
C VAL A 118 9.85 14.73 -7.37
N ALA A 119 9.20 14.74 -8.54
CA ALA A 119 8.69 16.00 -9.12
C ALA A 119 7.66 16.68 -8.21
N VAL A 120 6.78 15.90 -7.57
CA VAL A 120 5.79 16.43 -6.62
C VAL A 120 6.48 17.05 -5.40
N LEU A 121 7.47 16.36 -4.82
CA LEU A 121 8.23 16.89 -3.68
C LEU A 121 8.97 18.18 -4.03
N ARG A 122 9.59 18.28 -5.21
CA ARG A 122 10.25 19.52 -5.65
C ARG A 122 9.28 20.70 -5.73
N GLU A 123 8.09 20.47 -6.25
CA GLU A 123 7.06 21.51 -6.29
C GLU A 123 6.55 21.89 -4.90
N LEU A 124 6.43 20.91 -4.00
CA LEU A 124 6.01 21.13 -2.63
C LEU A 124 7.05 21.96 -1.85
N LEU A 125 8.34 21.68 -2.02
CA LEU A 125 9.41 22.47 -1.41
C LEU A 125 9.43 23.90 -1.95
N ALA A 126 9.14 24.08 -3.24
CA ALA A 126 9.05 25.39 -3.88
C ALA A 126 7.74 26.15 -3.58
N GLU A 127 6.85 25.61 -2.75
CA GLU A 127 5.57 26.23 -2.42
C GLU A 127 5.80 27.55 -1.63
N PRO A 128 5.14 28.66 -2.03
CA PRO A 128 5.52 30.00 -1.57
C PRO A 128 4.96 30.39 -0.19
N SER A 129 4.06 29.61 0.43
CA SER A 129 3.45 30.00 1.70
C SER A 129 4.41 29.93 2.88
N GLY A 130 5.56 29.25 2.74
CA GLY A 130 6.52 29.04 3.82
C GLY A 130 6.09 27.99 4.83
N PHE A 131 4.87 27.45 4.74
CA PHE A 131 4.35 26.45 5.68
C PHE A 131 5.20 25.18 5.69
N ILE A 132 5.55 24.65 4.51
CA ILE A 132 6.38 23.45 4.41
C ILE A 132 7.78 23.68 4.99
N GLU A 133 8.39 24.85 4.72
CA GLU A 133 9.68 25.22 5.31
C GLU A 133 9.62 25.24 6.84
N ALA A 134 8.55 25.81 7.39
CA ALA A 134 8.34 25.88 8.83
C ALA A 134 8.18 24.49 9.46
N VAL A 135 7.42 23.59 8.82
CA VAL A 135 7.30 22.18 9.25
C VAL A 135 8.65 21.46 9.18
N LEU A 136 9.43 21.66 8.11
CA LEU A 136 10.77 21.06 7.99
C LEU A 136 11.69 21.54 9.12
N THR A 137 11.69 22.83 9.39
CA THR A 137 12.48 23.44 10.46
C THR A 137 12.09 22.89 11.84
N GLU A 138 10.79 22.71 12.09
CA GLU A 138 10.26 22.14 13.33
C GLU A 138 10.77 20.71 13.57
N VAL A 139 10.86 19.91 12.51
CA VAL A 139 11.38 18.52 12.56
C VAL A 139 12.93 18.50 12.59
N GLY A 140 13.59 19.65 12.43
CA GLY A 140 15.06 19.75 12.35
C GLY A 140 15.63 19.39 10.97
N ALA A 141 14.78 19.31 9.94
CA ALA A 141 15.18 19.08 8.57
C ALA A 141 15.51 20.39 7.84
N SER A 142 16.45 20.33 6.89
CA SER A 142 16.82 21.48 6.05
C SER A 142 16.30 21.29 4.63
N ARG A 143 15.51 22.24 4.13
CA ARG A 143 15.09 22.25 2.72
C ARG A 143 16.27 22.19 1.76
N ALA A 144 17.32 22.97 2.03
CA ALA A 144 18.50 23.01 1.16
C ALA A 144 19.22 21.64 1.11
N ALA A 145 19.28 20.93 2.24
CA ALA A 145 19.85 19.59 2.28
C ALA A 145 18.99 18.57 1.52
N ILE A 146 17.66 18.64 1.66
CA ILE A 146 16.72 17.81 0.90
C ILE A 146 16.85 18.10 -0.60
N GLU A 147 16.86 19.37 -1.02
CA GLU A 147 17.04 19.76 -2.42
C GLU A 147 18.37 19.27 -2.99
N GLY A 148 19.44 19.32 -2.20
CA GLY A 148 20.76 18.77 -2.54
C GLY A 148 20.73 17.26 -2.81
N ASP A 149 20.11 16.48 -1.92
CA ASP A 149 19.96 15.04 -2.11
C ASP A 149 19.08 14.71 -3.30
N LEU A 150 17.98 15.45 -3.50
CA LEU A 150 17.15 15.31 -4.68
C LEU A 150 17.91 15.66 -5.96
N ALA A 151 18.83 16.62 -5.95
CA ALA A 151 19.67 16.92 -7.10
C ALA A 151 20.66 15.77 -7.40
N ALA A 152 21.26 15.19 -6.35
CA ALA A 152 22.12 14.01 -6.47
C ALA A 152 21.37 12.80 -7.08
N LEU A 153 20.05 12.70 -6.89
CA LEU A 153 19.24 11.65 -7.51
C LEU A 153 19.21 11.69 -9.05
N ASP A 154 19.47 12.86 -9.64
CA ASP A 154 19.51 13.07 -11.10
C ASP A 154 20.91 12.85 -11.68
N ASP A 155 21.95 12.73 -10.84
CA ASP A 155 23.32 12.45 -11.28
C ASP A 155 23.40 11.06 -11.95
N PRO A 156 23.83 10.98 -13.22
CA PRO A 156 24.00 9.72 -13.92
C PRO A 156 25.01 8.77 -13.25
N ALA A 157 26.03 9.28 -12.55
CA ALA A 157 26.99 8.47 -11.82
C ALA A 157 26.34 7.83 -10.57
N ALA A 158 25.54 8.61 -9.83
CA ALA A 158 24.78 8.11 -8.68
C ALA A 158 23.70 7.08 -9.11
N ARG A 159 23.09 7.25 -10.29
CA ARG A 159 22.17 6.26 -10.88
C ARG A 159 22.84 4.94 -11.24
N ALA A 160 24.10 4.96 -11.66
CA ALA A 160 24.86 3.75 -11.97
C ALA A 160 25.39 3.05 -10.71
N ALA A 161 25.65 3.80 -9.63
CA ALA A 161 26.13 3.29 -8.34
C ALA A 161 25.01 2.85 -7.39
N ALA A 162 23.77 3.28 -7.62
CA ALA A 162 22.62 2.83 -6.84
C ALA A 162 22.50 1.30 -6.96
N PRO A 163 22.39 0.55 -5.83
CA PRO A 163 22.18 -0.88 -5.90
C PRO A 163 20.95 -1.14 -6.75
N ALA A 164 21.11 -1.96 -7.79
CA ALA A 164 19.98 -2.41 -8.59
C ALA A 164 18.91 -2.95 -7.61
N PRO A 165 17.62 -2.62 -7.80
CA PRO A 165 16.57 -3.19 -6.97
C PRO A 165 16.80 -4.71 -6.94
N PRO A 166 16.78 -5.37 -5.77
CA PRO A 166 17.26 -6.73 -5.64
C PRO A 166 16.51 -7.62 -6.62
N THR A 167 17.13 -7.90 -7.76
CA THR A 167 16.80 -9.01 -8.64
C THR A 167 17.44 -10.24 -8.00
N GLY A 168 16.97 -10.57 -6.79
CA GLY A 168 17.42 -11.70 -5.98
C GLY A 168 16.41 -12.84 -6.12
N GLY A 169 16.87 -13.95 -6.68
CA GLY A 169 16.03 -15.08 -7.06
C GLY A 169 15.38 -15.81 -5.89
N ALA A 170 14.09 -16.08 -6.05
CA ALA A 170 13.41 -17.27 -5.53
C ALA A 170 12.17 -17.48 -6.42
N ALA A 171 12.21 -18.53 -7.24
CA ALA A 171 11.13 -19.06 -8.09
C ALA A 171 10.24 -18.01 -8.81
N ARG A 172 10.42 -17.87 -10.13
CA ARG A 172 9.42 -17.28 -11.06
C ARG A 172 8.05 -17.96 -10.85
N ARG A 173 7.24 -17.54 -9.88
CA ARG A 173 5.79 -17.68 -9.97
C ARG A 173 5.32 -16.63 -10.96
N GLY A 174 5.43 -17.02 -12.23
CA GLY A 174 4.74 -16.47 -13.39
C GLY A 174 4.94 -14.98 -13.68
N THR A 175 5.76 -14.66 -14.68
CA THR A 175 5.63 -13.40 -15.46
C THR A 175 4.36 -13.40 -16.34
N GLY A 176 3.27 -14.00 -15.85
CA GLY A 176 2.02 -14.17 -16.55
C GLY A 176 1.11 -12.95 -16.38
N PRO A 177 0.11 -12.76 -17.26
CA PRO A 177 -0.83 -11.63 -17.17
C PRO A 177 -1.75 -11.66 -15.94
N LEU A 178 -1.68 -12.73 -15.13
CA LEU A 178 -2.47 -12.96 -13.94
C LEU A 178 -1.65 -12.86 -12.66
N ALA A 179 -0.44 -12.31 -12.74
CA ALA A 179 0.44 -12.10 -11.60
C ALA A 179 1.01 -10.69 -11.65
N GLY A 180 1.40 -10.19 -10.49
CA GLY A 180 1.99 -8.87 -10.35
C GLY A 180 2.77 -8.76 -9.05
N THR A 181 3.60 -7.75 -8.99
CA THR A 181 4.37 -7.44 -7.79
C THR A 181 4.21 -5.97 -7.47
N THR A 182 4.10 -5.66 -6.19
CA THR A 182 4.25 -4.30 -5.69
C THR A 182 5.17 -4.29 -4.49
N GLU A 183 5.64 -3.10 -4.15
CA GLU A 183 6.37 -2.85 -2.92
C GLU A 183 5.66 -1.71 -2.17
N ALA A 184 5.88 -1.62 -0.87
CA ALA A 184 5.33 -0.60 -0.01
C ALA A 184 6.28 -0.32 1.15
N PHE A 185 6.13 0.87 1.74
CA PHE A 185 6.72 1.22 3.02
C PHE A 185 5.60 1.27 4.06
N VAL A 186 5.85 0.71 5.24
CA VAL A 186 4.93 0.77 6.38
C VAL A 186 5.66 1.47 7.53
N PRO A 187 5.11 2.55 8.08
CA PRO A 187 5.70 3.30 9.19
C PRO A 187 5.50 2.57 10.52
N ALA A 188 5.92 1.30 10.60
CA ALA A 188 5.84 0.48 11.80
C ALA A 188 7.02 -0.50 11.90
N PRO A 189 7.41 -0.91 13.12
CA PRO A 189 8.45 -1.91 13.33
C PRO A 189 8.14 -3.25 12.68
N LEU A 190 9.20 -3.94 12.23
CA LEU A 190 9.10 -5.25 11.56
C LEU A 190 8.28 -6.27 12.34
N ALA A 191 8.48 -6.34 13.65
CA ALA A 191 7.78 -7.26 14.54
C ALA A 191 6.26 -7.01 14.57
N GLU A 192 5.83 -5.74 14.55
CA GLU A 192 4.41 -5.39 14.55
C GLU A 192 3.75 -5.71 13.20
N VAL A 193 4.46 -5.42 12.10
CA VAL A 193 3.99 -5.78 10.76
C VAL A 193 3.92 -7.30 10.60
N TRP A 194 4.89 -8.04 11.13
CA TRP A 194 4.85 -9.50 11.16
C TRP A 194 3.67 -10.02 11.98
N ALA A 195 3.42 -9.48 13.17
CA ALA A 195 2.31 -9.88 14.03
C ALA A 195 0.94 -9.67 13.36
N LEU A 196 0.77 -8.60 12.56
CA LEU A 196 -0.44 -8.40 11.75
C LEU A 196 -0.59 -9.45 10.64
N LEU A 197 0.49 -9.71 9.89
CA LEU A 197 0.42 -10.50 8.66
C LEU A 197 0.43 -12.02 8.90
N SER A 198 1.02 -12.46 10.02
CA SER A 198 1.12 -13.87 10.42
C SER A 198 -0.12 -14.38 11.13
N ASP A 199 -0.89 -13.50 11.79
CA ASP A 199 -2.11 -13.90 12.49
C ASP A 199 -3.29 -14.04 11.50
N PRO A 200 -3.82 -15.26 11.27
CA PRO A 200 -4.97 -15.47 10.39
C PRO A 200 -6.24 -14.79 10.91
N ALA A 201 -6.40 -14.60 12.22
CA ALA A 201 -7.56 -13.90 12.79
C ALA A 201 -7.58 -12.41 12.44
N ARG A 202 -6.39 -11.82 12.20
CA ARG A 202 -6.21 -10.43 11.78
C ARG A 202 -6.22 -10.24 10.26
N MET A 203 -6.32 -11.30 9.48
CA MET A 203 -6.43 -11.22 8.02
C MET A 203 -7.53 -10.28 7.51
N PRO A 204 -8.73 -10.17 8.13
CA PRO A 204 -9.75 -9.20 7.71
C PRO A 204 -9.30 -7.73 7.79
N GLU A 205 -8.33 -7.40 8.64
CA GLU A 205 -7.82 -6.02 8.79
C GLU A 205 -7.05 -5.57 7.53
N TRP A 206 -6.40 -6.50 6.84
CA TRP A 206 -5.50 -6.19 5.73
C TRP A 206 -5.88 -6.82 4.38
N GLN A 207 -6.74 -7.84 4.37
CA GLN A 207 -7.20 -8.53 3.16
C GLN A 207 -8.68 -8.14 2.88
N PRO A 208 -8.96 -7.18 1.96
CA PRO A 208 -10.29 -6.58 1.82
C PRO A 208 -11.43 -7.53 1.43
N SER A 209 -11.11 -8.70 0.87
CA SER A 209 -12.09 -9.71 0.46
C SER A 209 -12.43 -10.72 1.54
N VAL A 210 -11.74 -10.68 2.70
CA VAL A 210 -11.99 -11.55 3.85
C VAL A 210 -12.74 -10.73 4.92
N ALA A 211 -13.93 -11.16 5.30
CA ALA A 211 -14.70 -10.54 6.38
C ALA A 211 -14.41 -11.15 7.75
N SER A 212 -14.19 -12.46 7.80
CA SER A 212 -13.92 -13.19 9.03
C SER A 212 -13.19 -14.48 8.74
N VAL A 213 -12.35 -14.91 9.68
CA VAL A 213 -11.64 -16.19 9.67
C VAL A 213 -12.08 -16.98 10.89
N SER A 214 -12.25 -18.29 10.73
CA SER A 214 -12.57 -19.20 11.83
C SER A 214 -11.42 -19.29 12.83
N ALA A 215 -11.75 -19.34 14.13
CA ALA A 215 -10.77 -19.35 15.21
C ALA A 215 -9.90 -20.62 15.27
N HIS A 216 -10.37 -21.72 14.66
CA HIS A 216 -9.67 -22.99 14.66
C HIS A 216 -9.38 -23.44 13.23
N PRO A 217 -8.17 -23.99 12.98
CA PRO A 217 -7.86 -24.55 11.69
C PRO A 217 -8.73 -25.78 11.41
N GLU A 218 -9.00 -26.03 10.13
CA GLU A 218 -9.62 -27.26 9.68
C GLU A 218 -8.66 -28.44 9.90
N PRO A 219 -9.17 -29.61 10.31
CA PRO A 219 -8.34 -30.81 10.37
C PRO A 219 -7.82 -31.13 8.96
N ALA A 220 -6.49 -31.31 8.84
CA ALA A 220 -5.88 -31.69 7.57
C ALA A 220 -6.48 -33.01 7.08
N ALA A 221 -7.03 -33.01 5.86
CA ALA A 221 -7.58 -34.21 5.24
C ALA A 221 -6.42 -35.20 4.95
N GLY A 222 -6.18 -36.14 5.87
CA GLY A 222 -5.23 -37.25 5.68
C GLY A 222 -3.89 -37.14 6.41
N GLY A 223 -3.69 -36.17 7.31
CA GLY A 223 -2.47 -36.06 8.12
C GLY A 223 -2.68 -36.55 9.54
N SER A 224 -2.07 -37.68 9.90
CA SER A 224 -1.80 -38.03 11.29
C SER A 224 -0.80 -37.01 11.83
N ALA A 225 -1.29 -35.91 12.40
CA ALA A 225 -0.44 -34.96 13.10
C ALA A 225 0.12 -35.67 14.34
N GLU A 226 1.41 -35.99 14.32
CA GLU A 226 2.10 -36.31 15.57
C GLU A 226 2.06 -35.05 16.46
N PRO A 227 1.59 -35.17 17.72
CA PRO A 227 1.58 -34.05 18.64
C PRO A 227 3.04 -33.67 18.99
N GLY A 228 3.54 -32.57 18.42
CA GLY A 228 4.85 -32.02 18.76
C GLY A 228 5.64 -31.36 17.62
N ALA A 229 5.22 -31.50 16.36
CA ALA A 229 5.86 -30.80 15.25
C ALA A 229 5.18 -29.45 15.00
N SER A 230 5.84 -28.36 15.41
CA SER A 230 5.44 -26.96 15.17
C SER A 230 5.71 -26.53 13.72
N ASP A 231 5.25 -27.31 12.73
CA ASP A 231 5.27 -26.89 11.34
C ASP A 231 3.86 -26.41 10.96
N GLU A 232 3.60 -25.12 11.15
CA GLU A 232 2.32 -24.49 10.81
C GLU A 232 2.05 -24.47 9.29
N ARG A 233 3.02 -24.90 8.46
CA ARG A 233 2.87 -25.01 7.01
C ARG A 233 1.80 -26.05 6.65
N GLY A 234 0.96 -25.69 5.69
CA GLY A 234 -0.17 -26.51 5.27
C GLY A 234 -1.38 -26.43 6.20
N THR A 235 -1.34 -25.58 7.24
CA THR A 235 -2.52 -25.28 8.07
C THR A 235 -3.56 -24.53 7.25
N ILE A 236 -4.84 -24.85 7.49
CA ILE A 236 -5.95 -24.37 6.68
C ILE A 236 -7.03 -23.81 7.58
N TRP A 237 -7.62 -22.68 7.19
CA TRP A 237 -8.75 -22.05 7.88
C TRP A 237 -9.92 -21.86 6.93
N SER A 238 -11.12 -22.01 7.49
CA SER A 238 -12.37 -21.56 6.85
C SER A 238 -12.55 -20.06 7.08
N ALA A 239 -13.04 -19.34 6.06
CA ALA A 239 -13.29 -17.91 6.13
C ALA A 239 -14.54 -17.50 5.34
N ARG A 240 -15.04 -16.30 5.60
CA ARG A 240 -16.16 -15.70 4.86
C ARG A 240 -15.70 -14.48 4.07
N ALA A 241 -16.24 -14.34 2.86
CA ALA A 241 -15.96 -13.20 2.01
C ALA A 241 -16.67 -11.93 2.51
N THR A 242 -16.08 -10.78 2.22
CA THR A 242 -16.68 -9.47 2.46
C THR A 242 -17.92 -9.27 1.58
N THR A 243 -19.08 -9.09 2.22
CA THR A 243 -20.37 -8.84 1.55
C THR A 243 -20.89 -7.42 1.76
N THR A 244 -20.19 -6.61 2.55
CA THR A 244 -20.57 -5.23 2.88
C THR A 244 -19.34 -4.35 2.69
N ARG A 245 -19.49 -3.23 1.99
CA ARG A 245 -18.43 -2.23 1.83
C ARG A 245 -18.21 -1.47 3.15
N PRO A 246 -17.07 -0.78 3.31
CA PRO A 246 -16.84 0.09 4.46
C PRO A 246 -17.91 1.18 4.65
N ASP A 247 -18.50 1.68 3.55
CA ASP A 247 -19.62 2.64 3.56
C ASP A 247 -20.99 2.03 3.99
N GLY A 248 -21.02 0.74 4.35
CA GLY A 248 -22.23 0.02 4.75
C GLY A 248 -23.07 -0.54 3.60
N SER A 249 -22.75 -0.22 2.34
CA SER A 249 -23.48 -0.72 1.18
C SER A 249 -23.18 -2.21 0.89
N GLU A 250 -24.16 -2.92 0.36
CA GLU A 250 -23.99 -4.35 0.04
C GLU A 250 -23.13 -4.57 -1.22
N LEU A 251 -22.26 -5.57 -1.13
CA LEU A 251 -21.52 -6.15 -2.25
C LEU A 251 -22.26 -7.38 -2.76
N ARG A 252 -22.55 -7.39 -4.06
CA ARG A 252 -23.11 -8.57 -4.73
C ARG A 252 -22.04 -9.65 -4.89
N VAL A 253 -21.92 -10.51 -3.88
CA VAL A 253 -21.06 -11.70 -3.90
C VAL A 253 -21.92 -12.92 -4.15
N GLY A 254 -21.67 -13.60 -5.28
CA GLY A 254 -22.35 -14.86 -5.62
C GLY A 254 -22.12 -15.94 -4.56
N GLU A 255 -23.11 -16.78 -4.31
CA GLU A 255 -23.09 -17.75 -3.19
C GLU A 255 -21.84 -18.64 -3.19
N ALA A 256 -21.42 -19.11 -4.36
CA ALA A 256 -20.23 -19.94 -4.53
C ALA A 256 -18.90 -19.27 -4.14
N PHE A 257 -18.89 -17.93 -3.98
CA PHE A 257 -17.72 -17.14 -3.58
C PHE A 257 -17.78 -16.64 -2.12
N ARG A 258 -18.86 -16.94 -1.39
CA ARG A 258 -19.04 -16.44 -0.01
C ARG A 258 -18.17 -17.17 1.00
N ARG A 259 -17.84 -18.44 0.74
CA ARG A 259 -16.92 -19.22 1.55
C ARG A 259 -15.53 -19.19 0.94
N LEU A 260 -14.54 -19.02 1.81
CA LEU A 260 -13.12 -18.97 1.49
C LEU A 260 -12.40 -20.06 2.27
N ARG A 261 -11.38 -20.65 1.65
CA ARG A 261 -10.40 -21.52 2.29
C ARG A 261 -9.05 -20.80 2.25
N ILE A 262 -8.48 -20.52 3.41
CA ILE A 262 -7.17 -19.89 3.57
C ILE A 262 -6.16 -20.99 3.92
N GLU A 263 -5.04 -21.04 3.24
CA GLU A 263 -3.95 -21.99 3.46
C GLU A 263 -2.64 -21.24 3.66
N LEU A 264 -1.91 -21.59 4.72
CA LEU A 264 -0.56 -21.07 4.99
C LEU A 264 0.47 -21.95 4.28
N LEU A 265 1.11 -21.42 3.25
CA LEU A 265 2.07 -22.17 2.43
C LEU A 265 3.51 -22.05 2.94
N LEU A 266 3.84 -20.91 3.52
CA LEU A 266 5.17 -20.63 4.04
C LEU A 266 5.05 -19.65 5.21
N HIS A 267 5.79 -19.94 6.28
CA HIS A 267 5.89 -19.11 7.47
C HIS A 267 7.37 -19.04 7.89
N ASP A 268 8.06 -17.98 7.48
CA ASP A 268 9.45 -17.68 7.83
C ASP A 268 9.46 -16.38 8.68
N PRO A 269 9.58 -16.51 10.02
CA PRO A 269 9.45 -15.40 10.97
C PRO A 269 10.16 -14.12 10.55
N GLU A 270 9.42 -13.01 10.57
CA GLU A 270 9.88 -11.65 10.26
C GLU A 270 10.54 -11.46 8.88
N ARG A 271 10.42 -12.44 7.97
CA ARG A 271 11.09 -12.42 6.67
C ARG A 271 10.12 -12.64 5.54
N ARG A 272 9.30 -13.68 5.63
CA ARG A 272 8.44 -14.08 4.52
C ARG A 272 7.24 -14.90 4.96
N ILE A 273 6.08 -14.55 4.42
CA ILE A 273 4.86 -15.33 4.60
C ILE A 273 4.15 -15.52 3.27
N THR A 274 3.62 -16.72 3.05
CA THR A 274 2.87 -17.03 1.83
C THR A 274 1.49 -17.58 2.18
N TRP A 275 0.45 -16.89 1.71
CA TRP A 275 -0.95 -17.26 1.89
C TRP A 275 -1.56 -17.68 0.56
N ARG A 276 -2.48 -18.64 0.61
CA ARG A 276 -3.33 -19.04 -0.52
C ARG A 276 -4.80 -18.99 -0.12
N LEU A 277 -5.62 -18.37 -0.98
CA LEU A 277 -7.06 -18.24 -0.80
C LEU A 277 -7.80 -18.92 -1.96
N ALA A 278 -8.62 -19.91 -1.65
CA ALA A 278 -9.44 -20.64 -2.61
C ALA A 278 -10.95 -20.53 -2.28
N PHE A 279 -11.80 -20.85 -3.25
CA PHE A 279 -13.25 -20.88 -3.10
C PHE A 279 -13.74 -22.34 -3.16
N PRO A 280 -14.02 -22.99 -2.02
CA PRO A 280 -14.37 -24.42 -1.99
C PRO A 280 -15.63 -24.73 -2.79
N ASP A 281 -16.58 -23.79 -2.84
CA ASP A 281 -17.87 -23.95 -3.53
C ASP A 281 -17.81 -23.54 -5.01
N ALA A 282 -16.67 -23.02 -5.48
CA ALA A 282 -16.42 -22.65 -6.87
C ALA A 282 -15.11 -23.30 -7.37
N ARG A 283 -15.11 -24.62 -7.55
CA ARG A 283 -13.90 -25.40 -7.92
C ARG A 283 -13.19 -24.97 -9.21
N GLN A 284 -13.90 -24.28 -10.10
CA GLN A 284 -13.33 -23.74 -11.35
C GLN A 284 -12.78 -22.31 -11.20
N ALA A 285 -13.00 -21.67 -10.06
CA ALA A 285 -12.51 -20.32 -9.79
C ALA A 285 -10.99 -20.34 -9.61
N ASN A 286 -10.35 -19.22 -9.99
CA ASN A 286 -8.94 -19.04 -9.71
C ASN A 286 -8.71 -18.94 -8.20
N THR A 287 -7.64 -19.58 -7.76
CA THR A 287 -7.09 -19.43 -6.42
C THR A 287 -6.18 -18.19 -6.39
N ARG A 288 -6.10 -17.51 -5.26
CA ARG A 288 -5.24 -16.33 -5.06
C ARG A 288 -4.06 -16.71 -4.20
N ALA A 289 -2.84 -16.42 -4.65
CA ALA A 289 -1.64 -16.59 -3.85
C ALA A 289 -0.99 -15.23 -3.57
N PHE A 290 -0.61 -15.01 -2.32
CA PHE A 290 0.09 -13.84 -1.84
C PHE A 290 1.42 -14.30 -1.26
N ASP A 291 2.53 -13.75 -1.73
CA ASP A 291 3.86 -13.94 -1.16
C ASP A 291 4.35 -12.59 -0.67
N ILE A 292 4.44 -12.44 0.65
CA ILE A 292 4.81 -11.18 1.29
C ILE A 292 6.20 -11.36 1.89
N ARG A 293 7.15 -10.52 1.45
CA ARG A 293 8.49 -10.43 2.01
C ARG A 293 8.63 -9.14 2.78
N LEU A 294 9.29 -9.21 3.92
CA LEU A 294 9.54 -8.08 4.80
C LEU A 294 11.05 -7.85 4.90
N ALA A 295 11.43 -6.58 4.99
CA ALA A 295 12.78 -6.19 5.36
C ALA A 295 12.71 -4.94 6.24
N PRO A 296 13.60 -4.82 7.25
CA PRO A 296 13.70 -3.59 8.01
C PRO A 296 14.13 -2.44 7.09
N GLU A 297 13.56 -1.27 7.29
CA GLU A 297 13.92 -0.02 6.61
C GLU A 297 14.06 1.09 7.65
N ALA A 298 14.82 2.15 7.35
CA ALA A 298 14.92 3.28 8.26
C ALA A 298 13.50 3.81 8.59
N ASP A 299 13.18 3.85 9.89
CA ASP A 299 11.89 4.30 10.41
C ASP A 299 10.66 3.44 10.01
N GLY A 300 10.87 2.18 9.63
CA GLY A 300 9.74 1.29 9.38
C GLY A 300 10.09 -0.05 8.73
N THR A 301 9.15 -0.56 7.93
CA THR A 301 9.25 -1.87 7.29
C THR A 301 8.99 -1.77 5.81
N ARG A 302 9.90 -2.33 5.02
CA ARG A 302 9.71 -2.53 3.59
C ARG A 302 8.91 -3.81 3.35
N LEU A 303 7.83 -3.68 2.60
CA LEU A 303 7.04 -4.80 2.09
C LEU A 303 7.31 -5.01 0.61
N ARG A 304 7.45 -6.26 0.21
CA ARG A 304 7.33 -6.70 -1.18
C ARG A 304 6.26 -7.76 -1.27
N ILE A 305 5.24 -7.52 -2.08
CA ILE A 305 4.09 -8.42 -2.24
C ILE A 305 4.07 -8.91 -3.68
N ASP A 306 4.29 -10.21 -3.85
CA ASP A 306 4.01 -10.89 -5.10
C ASP A 306 2.60 -11.51 -5.03
N PHE A 307 1.80 -11.25 -6.06
CA PHE A 307 0.43 -11.73 -6.18
C PHE A 307 0.26 -12.56 -7.45
N ALA A 308 -0.50 -13.65 -7.36
CA ALA A 308 -0.88 -14.43 -8.53
C ALA A 308 -2.29 -15.01 -8.41
N TRP A 309 -3.03 -15.03 -9.54
CA TRP A 309 -4.15 -15.94 -9.74
C TRP A 309 -3.65 -17.28 -10.27
N GLU A 310 -3.78 -18.31 -9.45
CA GLU A 310 -3.51 -19.70 -9.79
C GLU A 310 -4.77 -20.32 -10.42
N ARG A 311 -4.66 -20.77 -11.67
CA ARG A 311 -5.78 -21.46 -12.34
C ARG A 311 -5.89 -22.90 -11.82
N PRO A 312 -7.11 -23.46 -11.71
CA PRO A 312 -7.29 -24.87 -11.36
C PRO A 312 -6.57 -25.79 -12.36
N ALA A 313 -5.86 -26.81 -11.85
CA ALA A 313 -5.15 -27.79 -12.68
C ALA A 313 -6.11 -28.62 -13.55
N ASP A 314 -7.32 -28.90 -13.05
CA ASP A 314 -8.31 -29.79 -13.67
C ASP A 314 -9.29 -29.07 -14.62
N GLY A 315 -9.09 -27.78 -14.87
CA GLY A 315 -9.92 -26.99 -15.78
C GLY A 315 -9.65 -27.38 -17.23
N VAL A 316 -10.43 -28.31 -17.77
CA VAL A 316 -10.51 -28.62 -19.21
C VAL A 316 -10.44 -27.31 -19.99
N ARG A 317 -9.41 -27.17 -20.85
CA ARG A 317 -9.27 -26.04 -21.79
C ARG A 317 -10.48 -26.01 -22.73
N ARG A 318 -11.59 -25.42 -22.29
CA ARG A 318 -12.80 -25.21 -23.11
C ARG A 318 -12.68 -24.05 -24.11
N GLY A 319 -11.47 -23.54 -24.32
CA GLY A 319 -11.17 -22.69 -25.46
C GLY A 319 -10.55 -23.55 -26.54
N GLY A 320 -11.25 -23.75 -27.66
CA GLY A 320 -10.63 -24.16 -28.91
C GLY A 320 -9.53 -23.17 -29.33
N VAL A 321 -9.04 -23.28 -30.56
CA VAL A 321 -7.89 -22.54 -31.13
C VAL A 321 -7.91 -20.99 -30.87
N LEU A 322 -9.06 -20.41 -30.52
CA LEU A 322 -9.26 -19.00 -30.16
C LEU A 322 -8.96 -18.61 -28.69
N GLY A 323 -8.89 -19.56 -27.76
CA GLY A 323 -8.63 -19.29 -26.32
C GLY A 323 -7.31 -18.54 -26.04
N PRO A 324 -6.19 -18.87 -26.70
CA PRO A 324 -4.93 -18.12 -26.56
C PRO A 324 -5.04 -16.68 -27.07
N LEU A 325 -5.79 -16.43 -28.14
CA LEU A 325 -5.97 -15.11 -28.76
C LEU A 325 -6.81 -14.17 -27.88
N LEU A 326 -7.95 -14.65 -27.36
CA LEU A 326 -8.73 -13.89 -26.36
C LEU A 326 -7.91 -13.61 -25.10
N GLY A 327 -7.09 -14.57 -24.67
CA GLY A 327 -6.18 -14.41 -23.54
C GLY A 327 -5.11 -13.33 -23.73
N VAL A 328 -4.74 -13.00 -24.98
CA VAL A 328 -3.85 -11.87 -25.31
C VAL A 328 -4.60 -10.54 -25.27
N LEU A 329 -5.83 -10.50 -25.79
CA LEU A 329 -6.66 -9.30 -25.82
C LEU A 329 -7.06 -8.82 -24.41
N LEU A 330 -7.29 -9.75 -23.48
CA LEU A 330 -7.70 -9.45 -22.10
C LEU A 330 -6.53 -9.14 -21.14
N ARG A 331 -5.28 -9.29 -21.59
CA ARG A 331 -4.08 -9.00 -20.76
C ARG A 331 -4.09 -7.61 -20.12
N PRO A 332 -4.38 -6.50 -20.82
CA PRO A 332 -4.40 -5.18 -20.19
C PRO A 332 -5.43 -5.10 -19.06
N ALA A 333 -6.62 -5.66 -19.25
CA ALA A 333 -7.67 -5.69 -18.22
C ALA A 333 -7.23 -6.52 -16.99
N HIS A 334 -6.66 -7.70 -17.20
CA HIS A 334 -6.13 -8.50 -16.09
C HIS A 334 -5.01 -7.80 -15.34
N ARG A 335 -4.08 -7.13 -16.04
CA ARG A 335 -3.01 -6.34 -15.40
C ARG A 335 -3.57 -5.19 -14.58
N LEU A 336 -4.59 -4.50 -15.08
CA LEU A 336 -5.27 -3.44 -14.35
C LEU A 336 -5.91 -3.99 -13.07
N LEU A 337 -6.62 -5.12 -13.15
CA LEU A 337 -7.25 -5.75 -11.99
C LEU A 337 -6.22 -6.21 -10.94
N VAL A 338 -5.11 -6.81 -11.38
CA VAL A 338 -3.99 -7.18 -10.50
C VAL A 338 -3.40 -5.95 -9.82
N TRP A 339 -3.20 -4.86 -10.56
CA TRP A 339 -2.72 -3.60 -9.98
C TRP A 339 -3.71 -3.05 -8.95
N VAL A 340 -5.02 -3.02 -9.23
CA VAL A 340 -6.04 -2.58 -8.26
C VAL A 340 -5.99 -3.44 -6.99
N GLN A 341 -5.90 -4.76 -7.11
CA GLN A 341 -5.84 -5.66 -5.94
C GLN A 341 -4.59 -5.42 -5.10
N LEU A 342 -3.43 -5.25 -5.74
CA LEU A 342 -2.18 -4.95 -5.06
C LEU A 342 -2.23 -3.58 -4.36
N SER A 343 -2.77 -2.55 -5.02
CA SER A 343 -2.92 -1.21 -4.44
C SER A 343 -3.85 -1.21 -3.23
N GLN A 344 -4.98 -1.93 -3.30
CA GLN A 344 -5.91 -2.08 -2.17
C GLN A 344 -5.29 -2.83 -1.00
N LEU A 345 -4.54 -3.89 -1.28
CA LEU A 345 -3.85 -4.68 -0.27
C LEU A 345 -2.78 -3.84 0.46
N VAL A 346 -1.95 -3.13 -0.28
CA VAL A 346 -0.93 -2.22 0.30
C VAL A 346 -1.58 -1.13 1.14
N SER A 347 -2.61 -0.45 0.60
CA SER A 347 -3.34 0.59 1.34
C SER A 347 -3.94 0.03 2.64
N SER A 348 -4.50 -1.18 2.61
CA SER A 348 -5.12 -1.79 3.78
C SER A 348 -4.10 -2.17 4.85
N ILE A 349 -2.97 -2.78 4.47
CA ILE A 349 -1.87 -3.06 5.39
C ILE A 349 -1.35 -1.76 6.01
N SER A 350 -1.05 -0.76 5.18
CA SER A 350 -0.49 0.52 5.64
C SER A 350 -1.45 1.29 6.56
N ARG A 351 -2.77 1.20 6.35
CA ARG A 351 -3.78 1.85 7.18
C ARG A 351 -3.87 1.31 8.60
N VAL A 352 -3.53 0.04 8.84
CA VAL A 352 -3.54 -0.53 10.20
C VAL A 352 -2.53 0.16 11.12
N PHE A 353 -1.47 0.74 10.56
CA PHE A 353 -0.36 1.35 11.30
C PHE A 353 -0.36 2.89 11.28
N ARG A 354 -1.46 3.54 10.90
CA ARG A 354 -1.53 5.00 10.72
C ARG A 354 -2.69 5.64 11.47
#